data_AF-A0A7S3QPB6-F1
#
_entry.id   AF-A0A7S3QPB6-F1
#
_cell.length_a   1.000
_cell.length_b   1.000
_cell.length_c   1.000
_cell.angle_alpha   90.00
_cell.angle_beta   90.00
_cell.angle_gamma   90.00
#
_symmetry.space_group_name_H-M   'P 1'
#
loop_
_entity.id
_entity.type
_entity.pdbx_description
1 polymer ?
#
loop_
_entity_poly.entity_id
_entity_poly.type
_entity_poly.pdbx_seq_one_letter_code
_entity_poly.pdbx_strand_id
1 'polypeptide(L)'
;MAGAAAEARSLVELLSGRHAELCAVLEAPQGGYPDLRNSVWQAPASAQAAAQSLGPQMTENRKKVEELLREALVLSHCLSRAAEDSSKIPGGLLEKLLPKRAKQYQKGISGQPAAA
;
A
#
# COMPACT_ATOMS: atom_id res chain seq x y z
N MET A 1 18.27 -14.54 3.81
CA MET A 1 18.04 -13.97 2.47
C MET A 1 16.79 -14.55 1.80
N ALA A 2 16.66 -15.88 1.67
CA ALA A 2 15.48 -16.50 1.05
C ALA A 2 14.13 -16.14 1.73
N GLY A 3 14.08 -16.10 3.08
CA GLY A 3 12.89 -15.68 3.83
C GLY A 3 12.48 -14.22 3.54
N ALA A 4 13.42 -13.27 3.64
CA ALA A 4 13.16 -11.87 3.34
C ALA A 4 12.69 -11.62 1.90
N ALA A 5 13.23 -12.36 0.92
CA ALA A 5 12.79 -12.27 -0.47
C ALA A 5 11.39 -12.86 -0.70
N ALA A 6 10.99 -13.88 0.07
CA ALA A 6 9.64 -14.41 0.04
C ALA A 6 8.65 -13.42 0.69
N GLU A 7 8.98 -12.88 1.86
CA GLU A 7 8.18 -11.87 2.56
C GLU A 7 7.95 -10.61 1.72
N ALA A 8 8.99 -10.11 1.05
CA ALA A 8 8.87 -8.96 0.15
C ALA A 8 7.93 -9.23 -1.05
N ARG A 9 7.91 -10.46 -1.57
CA ARG A 9 6.97 -10.86 -2.63
C ARG A 9 5.54 -10.92 -2.13
N SER A 10 5.31 -11.53 -0.97
CA SER A 10 4.00 -11.55 -0.34
C SER A 10 3.48 -10.14 -0.02
N LEU A 11 4.37 -9.21 0.35
CA LEU A 11 4.02 -7.81 0.54
C LEU A 11 3.60 -7.14 -0.78
N VAL A 12 4.30 -7.40 -1.88
CA VAL A 12 3.92 -6.92 -3.22
C VAL A 12 2.54 -7.45 -3.63
N GLU A 13 2.27 -8.73 -3.42
CA GLU A 13 0.98 -9.36 -3.74
C GLU A 13 -0.16 -8.71 -2.93
N LEU A 14 0.02 -8.57 -1.62
CA LEU A 14 -0.94 -7.93 -0.72
C LEU A 14 -1.25 -6.49 -1.17
N LEU A 15 -0.21 -5.68 -1.38
CA LEU A 15 -0.36 -4.26 -1.74
C LEU A 15 -0.95 -4.09 -3.14
N SER A 16 -0.62 -4.97 -4.09
CA SER A 16 -1.21 -4.97 -5.43
C SER A 16 -2.72 -5.27 -5.37
N GLY A 17 -3.11 -6.28 -4.58
CA GLY A 17 -4.52 -6.60 -4.37
C GLY A 17 -5.29 -5.42 -3.75
N ARG A 18 -4.74 -4.81 -2.68
CA ARG A 18 -5.36 -3.64 -2.05
C ARG A 18 -5.44 -2.42 -2.96
N HIS A 19 -4.42 -2.18 -3.78
CA HIS A 19 -4.47 -1.12 -4.79
C HIS A 19 -5.59 -1.37 -5.81
N ALA A 20 -5.72 -2.60 -6.29
CA ALA A 20 -6.76 -2.96 -7.26
C ALA A 20 -8.17 -2.77 -6.68
N GLU A 21 -8.39 -3.20 -5.44
CA GLU A 21 -9.66 -2.99 -4.72
C GLU A 21 -9.99 -1.50 -4.58
N LEU A 22 -9.02 -0.67 -4.18
CA LEU A 22 -9.22 0.78 -4.02
C LEU A 22 -9.51 1.47 -5.36
N CYS A 23 -8.83 1.07 -6.44
CA CYS A 23 -9.14 1.57 -7.79
C CYS A 23 -10.56 1.17 -8.21
N ALA A 24 -10.93 -0.10 -8.04
CA ALA A 24 -12.26 -0.58 -8.40
C ALA A 24 -13.37 0.19 -7.69
N VAL A 25 -13.18 0.53 -6.41
CA VAL A 25 -14.14 1.33 -5.63
C VAL A 25 -14.16 2.80 -6.07
N LEU A 26 -13.00 3.43 -6.27
CA LEU A 26 -12.91 4.87 -6.56
C LEU A 26 -13.25 5.23 -8.02
N GLU A 27 -12.96 4.34 -8.96
CA GLU A 27 -13.12 4.56 -10.41
C GLU A 27 -14.43 3.96 -10.95
N ALA A 28 -15.28 3.43 -10.07
CA ALA A 28 -16.58 2.91 -10.47
C ALA A 28 -17.41 4.00 -11.19
N PRO A 29 -18.08 3.68 -12.33
CA PRO A 29 -18.77 4.65 -13.19
C PRO A 29 -19.84 5.52 -12.50
N GLN A 30 -20.31 5.09 -11.33
CA GLN A 30 -21.37 5.75 -10.57
C GLN A 30 -20.84 6.51 -9.34
N GLY A 31 -19.53 6.68 -9.19
CA GLY A 31 -18.94 7.45 -8.09
C GLY A 31 -18.87 6.69 -6.76
N GLY A 32 -18.45 5.42 -6.83
CA GLY A 32 -17.99 4.63 -5.67
C GLY A 32 -19.04 4.11 -4.68
N TYR A 33 -18.63 3.04 -4.01
CA TYR A 33 -19.35 2.24 -2.99
C TYR A 33 -20.72 1.69 -3.42
N PRO A 34 -20.75 0.73 -4.36
CA PRO A 34 -22.00 0.11 -4.80
C PRO A 34 -22.79 -0.53 -3.65
N ASP A 35 -22.11 -1.12 -2.67
CA ASP A 35 -22.75 -1.78 -1.53
C ASP A 35 -23.47 -0.79 -0.58
N LEU A 36 -22.93 0.43 -0.42
CA LEU A 36 -23.59 1.50 0.32
C LEU A 36 -24.85 1.97 -0.40
N ARG A 37 -24.77 2.09 -1.74
CA ARG A 37 -25.87 2.57 -2.58
C ARG A 37 -26.99 1.54 -2.75
N ASN A 38 -26.66 0.25 -2.73
CA ASN A 38 -27.61 -0.85 -2.87
C ASN A 38 -28.22 -1.29 -1.52
N SER A 39 -27.93 -0.57 -0.43
CA SER A 39 -28.50 -0.93 0.87
C SER A 39 -29.99 -0.59 0.92
N VAL A 40 -30.82 -1.58 1.27
CA VAL A 40 -32.29 -1.43 1.36
C VAL A 40 -32.71 -0.51 2.51
N TRP A 41 -31.82 -0.30 3.48
CA TRP A 41 -32.12 0.41 4.73
C TRP A 41 -31.68 1.87 4.75
N GLN A 42 -30.93 2.34 3.75
CA GLN A 42 -30.50 3.75 3.69
C GLN A 42 -31.27 4.52 2.62
N ALA A 43 -31.64 5.76 2.97
CA ALA A 43 -32.12 6.70 1.97
C ALA A 43 -30.98 6.99 0.95
N PRO A 44 -31.29 7.13 -0.35
CA PRO A 44 -30.27 7.39 -1.38
C PRO A 44 -29.38 8.60 -1.08
N ALA A 45 -29.95 9.65 -0.49
CA ALA A 45 -29.21 10.85 -0.08
C ALA A 45 -28.19 10.56 1.04
N SER A 46 -28.52 9.69 1.99
CA SER A 46 -27.62 9.28 3.07
C SER A 46 -26.45 8.44 2.55
N ALA A 47 -26.72 7.51 1.63
CA ALA A 47 -25.68 6.71 0.98
C ALA A 47 -24.71 7.59 0.17
N GLN A 48 -25.25 8.60 -0.54
CA GLN A 48 -24.43 9.55 -1.29
C GLN A 48 -23.58 10.45 -0.40
N ALA A 49 -24.12 10.94 0.72
CA ALA A 49 -23.36 11.71 1.70
C ALA A 49 -22.22 10.89 2.34
N ALA A 50 -22.48 9.61 2.66
CA ALA A 50 -21.45 8.70 3.15
C ALA A 50 -20.34 8.46 2.11
N ALA A 51 -20.70 8.21 0.85
CA ALA A 51 -19.73 8.05 -0.24
C ALA A 51 -18.85 9.30 -0.44
N GLN A 52 -19.45 10.50 -0.36
CA GLN A 52 -18.73 11.77 -0.44
C GLN A 52 -17.78 11.98 0.74
N SER A 53 -18.16 11.56 1.94
CA SER A 53 -17.31 11.63 3.13
C SER A 53 -16.12 10.67 3.06
N LEU A 54 -16.31 9.46 2.53
CA LEU A 54 -15.27 8.42 2.45
C LEU A 54 -14.30 8.63 1.27
N GLY A 55 -14.73 9.30 0.20
CA GLY A 55 -13.95 9.51 -1.03
C GLY A 55 -12.55 10.10 -0.81
N PRO A 56 -12.40 11.21 -0.05
CA PRO A 56 -11.09 11.81 0.23
C PRO A 56 -10.15 10.85 0.95
N GLN A 57 -10.63 10.19 2.01
CA GLN A 57 -9.83 9.24 2.79
C GLN A 57 -9.39 8.03 1.96
N MET A 58 -10.27 7.46 1.13
CA MET A 58 -9.89 6.35 0.25
C MET A 58 -8.95 6.78 -0.87
N THR A 59 -9.06 8.01 -1.37
CA THR A 59 -8.11 8.56 -2.35
C THR A 59 -6.72 8.70 -1.74
N GLU A 60 -6.62 9.18 -0.50
CA GLU A 60 -5.35 9.22 0.23
C GLU A 60 -4.79 7.82 0.50
N ASN A 61 -5.65 6.87 0.90
CA ASN A 61 -5.24 5.48 1.11
C ASN A 61 -4.71 4.85 -0.17
N ARG A 62 -5.33 5.09 -1.33
CA ARG A 62 -4.82 4.63 -2.63
C ARG A 62 -3.42 5.16 -2.88
N LYS A 63 -3.19 6.47 -2.69
CA LYS A 63 -1.85 7.08 -2.86
C LYS A 63 -0.82 6.47 -1.92
N LYS A 64 -1.18 6.26 -0.64
CA LYS A 64 -0.29 5.62 0.34
C LYS A 64 0.05 4.18 -0.06
N VAL A 65 -0.94 3.39 -0.46
CA VAL A 65 -0.74 2.01 -0.93
C VAL A 65 0.11 1.99 -2.19
N GLU A 66 -0.08 2.91 -3.12
CA GLU A 66 0.73 3.05 -4.34
C GLU A 66 2.19 3.39 -4.02
N GLU A 67 2.44 4.32 -3.09
CA GLU A 67 3.80 4.58 -2.58
C GLU A 67 4.42 3.32 -1.98
N LEU A 68 3.72 2.64 -1.07
CA LEU A 68 4.18 1.40 -0.44
C LEU A 68 4.45 0.28 -1.46
N LEU A 69 3.60 0.15 -2.47
CA LEU A 69 3.74 -0.86 -3.51
C LEU A 69 5.00 -0.61 -4.34
N ARG A 70 5.27 0.64 -4.71
CA ARG A 70 6.54 1.01 -5.38
C ARG A 70 7.74 0.66 -4.52
N GLU A 71 7.69 0.96 -3.23
CA GLU A 71 8.78 0.63 -2.29
C GLU A 71 8.99 -0.89 -2.18
N ALA A 72 7.91 -1.66 -2.05
CA ALA A 72 7.95 -3.12 -1.95
C ALA A 72 8.46 -3.79 -3.23
N LEU A 73 8.09 -3.29 -4.41
CA LEU A 73 8.60 -3.76 -5.70
C LEU A 73 10.11 -3.55 -5.82
N VAL A 74 10.60 -2.37 -5.44
CA VAL A 74 12.04 -2.06 -5.43
C VAL A 74 12.77 -3.01 -4.46
N LEU A 75 12.26 -3.18 -3.25
CA LEU A 75 12.85 -4.07 -2.25
C LEU A 75 12.88 -5.53 -2.74
N SER A 76 11.76 -6.03 -3.27
CA SER A 76 11.65 -7.38 -3.82
C SER A 76 12.65 -7.62 -4.95
N HIS A 77 12.80 -6.66 -5.86
CA HIS A 77 13.76 -6.73 -6.95
C HIS A 77 15.21 -6.72 -6.44
N CYS A 78 15.54 -5.84 -5.49
CA CYS A 78 16.85 -5.82 -4.85
C CYS A 78 17.16 -7.15 -4.17
N LEU A 79 16.26 -7.67 -3.34
CA LEU A 79 16.47 -8.94 -2.63
C LEU A 79 16.60 -10.14 -3.58
N SER A 80 15.85 -10.15 -4.68
CA SER A 80 15.96 -11.19 -5.71
C SER A 80 17.34 -11.17 -6.39
N ARG A 81 17.84 -9.98 -6.75
CA ARG A 81 19.20 -9.84 -7.31
C ARG A 81 20.29 -10.17 -6.30
N ALA A 82 20.07 -9.88 -5.02
CA ALA A 82 20.99 -10.23 -3.93
C ALA A 82 21.14 -11.74 -3.76
N ALA A 83 20.04 -12.47 -3.96
CA ALA A 83 19.99 -13.91 -3.81
C ALA A 83 20.76 -14.63 -4.94
N GLU A 84 20.80 -14.05 -6.13
CA GLU A 84 21.60 -14.54 -7.26
C GLU A 84 23.08 -14.21 -7.08
N ASP A 85 23.41 -13.00 -6.63
CA ASP A 85 24.78 -12.54 -6.43
C ASP A 85 24.84 -11.32 -5.49
N SER A 86 25.29 -11.53 -4.26
CA SER A 86 25.36 -10.49 -3.23
C SER A 86 26.37 -9.37 -3.56
N SER A 87 27.32 -9.61 -4.47
CA SER A 87 28.29 -8.59 -4.91
C SER A 87 27.68 -7.54 -5.85
N LYS A 88 26.50 -7.82 -6.43
CA LYS A 88 25.84 -6.96 -7.42
C LYS A 88 24.98 -5.86 -6.83
N ILE A 89 24.87 -5.76 -5.50
CA ILE A 89 24.11 -4.69 -4.84
C ILE A 89 25.08 -3.67 -4.27
N PRO A 90 25.15 -2.46 -4.84
CA PRO A 90 25.93 -1.37 -4.26
C PRO A 90 25.44 -1.08 -2.84
N GLY A 91 26.36 -0.98 -1.88
CA GLY A 91 26.05 -0.52 -0.52
C GLY A 91 25.31 0.82 -0.56
N GLY A 92 24.24 0.94 0.23
CA GLY A 92 23.40 2.15 0.29
C GLY A 92 22.48 2.38 -0.92
N LEU A 93 22.34 1.42 -1.86
CA LEU A 93 21.37 1.53 -2.95
C LEU A 93 19.93 1.66 -2.42
N LEU A 94 19.57 0.87 -1.40
CA LEU A 94 18.25 0.95 -0.77
C LEU A 94 18.01 2.31 -0.08
N GLU A 95 19.06 2.95 0.45
CA GLU A 95 18.95 4.28 1.07
C GLU A 95 18.71 5.37 0.03
N LYS A 96 19.27 5.19 -1.18
CA LYS A 96 19.04 6.08 -2.34
C LYS A 96 17.65 5.89 -2.94
N LEU A 97 17.19 4.64 -3.02
CA LEU A 97 15.89 4.30 -3.64
C LEU A 97 14.71 4.49 -2.67
N LEU A 98 14.93 4.35 -1.36
CA LEU A 98 13.91 4.44 -0.30
C LEU A 98 14.31 5.46 0.79
N PRO A 99 14.58 6.73 0.43
CA PRO A 99 15.16 7.71 1.36
C PRO A 99 14.24 8.06 2.53
N LYS A 100 12.90 8.01 2.32
CA LYS A 100 11.92 8.23 3.39
C LYS A 100 12.02 7.16 4.48
N ARG A 101 12.16 5.88 4.07
CA ARG A 101 12.26 4.74 4.98
C ARG A 101 13.60 4.67 5.69
N ALA A 102 14.69 4.94 4.98
CA ALA A 102 16.02 5.05 5.60
C ALA A 102 16.02 6.07 6.75
N LYS A 103 15.42 7.24 6.53
CA LYS A 103 15.25 8.27 7.58
C LYS A 103 14.32 7.84 8.71
N GLN A 104 13.26 7.07 8.44
CA GLN A 104 12.38 6.52 9.49
C GLN A 104 13.08 5.46 10.35
N TYR A 105 13.83 4.54 9.73
CA TYR A 105 14.57 3.52 10.47
C TYR A 105 15.68 4.14 11.33
N GLN A 106 16.38 5.17 10.82
CA GLN A 106 17.38 5.91 11.59
C GLN A 106 16.78 6.69 12.77
N LYS A 107 15.54 7.18 12.64
CA LYS A 107 14.83 7.91 13.71
C LYS A 107 14.12 6.99 14.70
N GLY A 108 14.15 5.66 14.48
CA GLY A 108 13.33 4.70 15.21
C GLY A 108 11.90 4.67 14.69
N ILE A 109 11.35 3.48 14.49
CA ILE A 109 9.95 3.28 14.11
C ILE A 109 9.10 3.52 15.36
N SER A 110 8.77 4.78 15.68
CA SER A 110 7.84 5.11 16.76
C SER A 110 6.42 4.73 16.31
N GLY A 111 6.09 3.46 16.38
CA GLY A 111 4.84 2.92 15.88
C GLY A 111 4.62 1.48 16.32
N GLN A 112 4.86 1.18 17.60
CA GLN A 112 4.14 0.06 18.22
C GLN A 112 2.68 0.52 18.36
N PRO A 113 1.70 -0.15 17.73
CA PRO A 113 0.34 -0.04 18.24
C PRO A 113 0.36 -0.63 19.65
N ALA A 114 -0.12 0.14 20.63
CA ALA A 114 -0.39 -0.40 21.96
C ALA A 114 -1.28 -1.63 21.78
N ALA A 115 -0.82 -2.78 22.26
CA ALA A 115 -1.65 -3.96 22.40
C ALA A 115 -2.86 -3.57 23.26
N ALA A 116 -4.05 -3.68 22.67
CA ALA A 116 -5.32 -3.61 23.37
C ALA A 116 -5.76 -5.03 23.75
#